data_AF-A0A849W5V4-F1
#
_entry.id   AF-A0A849W5V4-F1
#
_cell.length_a   1.000
_cell.length_b   1.000
_cell.length_c   1.000
_cell.angle_alpha   90.00
_cell.angle_beta   90.00
_cell.angle_gamma   90.00
#
_symmetry.space_group_name_H-M   'P 1'
#
loop_
_entity.id
_entity.type
_entity.pdbx_description
1 polymer ?
#
loop_
_entity_poly.entity_id
_entity_poly.type
_entity_poly.pdbx_seq_one_letter_code
_entity_poly.pdbx_strand_id
1 'polypeptide(L)'
;MKIRWQKSALTFLGLALVLGNFLLTTPVRAELQLVRSADFGTIYYIDSRGVRHPFPNEITYRSWYGADFSKVVTVGNEFLANYPLGENITIRPGTYLVKIRTTSPVYAVEQGGVLREIQNESIAESIYGADWSKRVVDVPDVFFENYQIGQPIKHDYTIPESVLYFNSDLKKYFYKNAGLLRAFADDEALAKNYFDKSFAISANRTFYEREKPIQGFDKNVFDPIALPIADRRDCENKKLKAAVILLADEEYSSDEVAKVQLIKNAASERYHWATDGFGEIDFDYPTTILLDDGYLIRKRNDGTTEVRNEAINTFYDNNPDEFDFIFVWTNFKIPTEDTNEIAHFVPVTNKWEGINKGSLDRSSIFGSQGKLKGVVMMGNINKYNPGTTEGLDAALNVVLHEILHQWSAYINFDDDGKNNNALLRNDDFFHWSIYAGFISPLGGSGWIDNGDGTFTSGLTKLANTNRRAYSQLDLYLMGLVDKRYVTPIMYLEPLIKDEVANTIKATPQYVTIDQIIKANGPVKCSID
;
A
#
# COMPACT_ATOMS: atom_id res chain seq x y z
N MET A 1 -77.02 7.58 12.54
CA MET A 1 -76.92 6.10 12.47
C MET A 1 -77.18 5.67 11.02
N LYS A 2 -76.13 5.62 10.19
CA LYS A 2 -76.18 5.18 8.78
C LYS A 2 -74.83 4.57 8.37
N ILE A 3 -74.88 3.27 8.09
CA ILE A 3 -74.40 2.55 6.90
C ILE A 3 -72.94 2.76 6.43
N ARG A 4 -72.26 1.61 6.43
CA ARG A 4 -70.92 1.19 5.97
C ARG A 4 -70.82 1.15 4.43
N TRP A 5 -69.68 1.53 3.83
CA TRP A 5 -68.98 1.01 2.61
C TRP A 5 -67.70 1.86 2.40
N GLN A 6 -66.60 1.46 1.74
CA GLN A 6 -65.68 0.33 1.82
C GLN A 6 -64.38 0.77 1.06
N LYS A 7 -63.22 0.20 1.41
CA LYS A 7 -61.93 0.15 0.65
C LYS A 7 -61.10 1.45 0.65
N SER A 8 -59.81 1.44 1.00
CA SER A 8 -58.65 0.90 0.26
C SER A 8 -57.43 0.97 1.22
N ALA A 9 -56.28 0.32 1.13
CA ALA A 9 -55.67 -0.71 0.30
C ALA A 9 -54.35 -1.01 1.05
N LEU A 10 -54.07 -2.27 1.37
CA LEU A 10 -52.74 -2.69 1.86
C LEU A 10 -51.76 -2.58 0.70
N THR A 11 -50.65 -1.88 0.91
CA THR A 11 -49.43 -2.04 0.10
C THR A 11 -48.27 -2.23 1.06
N PHE A 12 -47.97 -3.49 1.37
CA PHE A 12 -46.71 -3.86 1.99
C PHE A 12 -45.64 -3.78 0.90
N LEU A 13 -44.84 -2.71 0.91
CA LEU A 13 -43.56 -2.69 0.21
C LEU A 13 -42.61 -3.61 0.99
N GLY A 14 -42.27 -4.75 0.41
CA GLY A 14 -41.18 -5.59 0.90
C GLY A 14 -39.86 -4.87 0.68
N LEU A 15 -39.33 -4.25 1.73
CA LEU A 15 -37.94 -3.78 1.77
C LEU A 15 -37.07 -5.01 2.05
N ALA A 16 -36.53 -5.62 0.99
CA ALA A 16 -35.48 -6.61 1.13
C ALA A 16 -34.21 -5.90 1.65
N LEU A 17 -33.92 -6.06 2.95
CA LEU A 17 -32.62 -5.73 3.51
C LEU A 17 -31.56 -6.60 2.80
N VAL A 18 -30.80 -6.00 1.89
CA VAL A 18 -29.48 -6.50 1.51
C VAL A 18 -28.55 -6.12 2.65
N LEU A 19 -28.47 -6.99 3.67
CA LEU A 19 -27.41 -6.97 4.68
C LEU A 19 -26.12 -7.48 4.00
N GLY A 20 -25.48 -6.62 3.22
CA GLY A 20 -24.12 -6.82 2.72
C GLY A 20 -23.14 -6.06 3.60
N ASN A 21 -22.31 -6.79 4.35
CA ASN A 21 -21.14 -6.37 5.12
C ASN A 21 -20.79 -4.86 5.10
N PHE A 22 -21.52 -4.07 5.89
CA PHE A 22 -21.04 -2.77 6.34
C PHE A 22 -20.45 -2.93 7.73
N LEU A 23 -19.23 -2.43 7.95
CA LEU A 23 -18.69 -2.23 9.28
C LEU A 23 -19.49 -1.09 9.93
N LEU A 24 -20.53 -1.45 10.70
CA LEU A 24 -21.18 -0.52 11.61
C LEU A 24 -20.20 -0.23 12.75
N THR A 25 -19.74 1.00 12.88
CA THR A 25 -19.01 1.44 14.06
C THR A 25 -19.99 1.44 15.23
N THR A 26 -19.80 0.54 16.19
CA THR A 26 -20.48 0.64 17.48
C THR A 26 -20.07 1.97 18.13
N PRO A 27 -21.00 2.74 18.74
CA PRO A 27 -20.63 3.93 19.48
C PRO A 27 -19.62 3.55 20.57
N VAL A 28 -18.50 4.29 20.60
CA VAL A 28 -17.41 4.15 21.56
C VAL A 28 -18.00 4.19 22.97
N ARG A 29 -18.07 3.03 23.64
CA ARG A 29 -18.23 2.98 25.10
C ARG A 29 -17.03 3.75 25.64
N ALA A 30 -17.21 4.67 26.59
CA ALA A 30 -16.09 5.29 27.28
C ALA A 30 -15.27 4.16 27.93
N GLU A 31 -14.17 3.76 27.28
CA GLU A 31 -13.44 2.56 27.62
C GLU A 31 -12.62 2.80 28.90
N LEU A 32 -12.77 1.88 29.83
CA LEU A 32 -11.95 1.78 31.03
C LEU A 32 -10.55 1.30 30.59
N GLN A 33 -9.69 2.21 30.11
CA GLN A 33 -8.41 1.84 29.48
C GLN A 33 -7.27 1.62 30.47
N LEU A 34 -7.27 2.30 31.61
CA LEU A 34 -6.22 2.20 32.63
C LEU A 34 -6.82 1.74 33.96
N VAL A 35 -6.34 0.61 34.46
CA VAL A 35 -6.85 0.00 35.68
C VAL A 35 -5.76 -0.43 36.63
N ARG A 36 -6.08 -0.49 37.92
CA ARG A 36 -5.25 -1.13 38.95
C ARG A 36 -6.12 -1.83 39.98
N SER A 37 -5.55 -2.80 40.68
CA SER A 37 -6.19 -3.38 41.86
C SER A 37 -6.08 -2.43 43.07
N ALA A 38 -7.01 -2.55 44.01
CA ALA A 38 -6.86 -1.95 45.33
C ALA A 38 -5.77 -2.65 46.18
N ASP A 39 -5.45 -3.91 45.84
CA ASP A 39 -4.60 -4.78 46.66
C ASP A 39 -3.10 -4.72 46.28
N PHE A 40 -2.79 -4.35 45.03
CA PHE A 40 -1.42 -4.23 44.53
C PHE A 40 -1.29 -3.12 43.48
N GLY A 41 -0.09 -2.53 43.41
CA GLY A 41 0.16 -1.26 42.70
C GLY A 41 0.34 -1.35 41.18
N THR A 42 0.29 -2.54 40.57
CA THR A 42 0.48 -2.69 39.11
C THR A 42 -0.66 -2.00 38.36
N ILE A 43 -0.30 -1.10 37.45
CA ILE A 43 -1.21 -0.46 36.51
C ILE A 43 -1.24 -1.30 35.24
N TYR A 44 -2.43 -1.50 34.68
CA TYR A 44 -2.65 -2.20 33.42
C TYR A 44 -3.31 -1.28 32.40
N TYR A 45 -2.88 -1.38 31.15
CA TYR A 45 -3.60 -0.91 29.97
C TYR A 45 -4.52 -2.04 29.46
N ILE A 46 -5.80 -1.77 29.25
CA ILE A 46 -6.74 -2.71 28.62
C ILE A 46 -6.88 -2.33 27.14
N ASP A 47 -6.51 -3.26 26.25
CA ASP A 47 -6.63 -3.06 24.82
C ASP A 47 -8.07 -3.26 24.29
N SER A 48 -8.29 -2.93 23.03
CA SER A 48 -9.60 -3.07 22.37
C SER A 48 -10.09 -4.53 22.22
N ARG A 49 -9.21 -5.51 22.45
CA ARG A 49 -9.53 -6.95 22.45
C ARG A 49 -9.85 -7.47 23.86
N GLY A 50 -9.80 -6.62 24.89
CA GLY A 50 -10.02 -7.00 26.27
C GLY A 50 -8.85 -7.74 26.91
N VAL A 51 -7.62 -7.51 26.43
CA VAL A 51 -6.40 -8.02 27.04
C VAL A 51 -5.80 -6.93 27.93
N ARG A 52 -5.36 -7.30 29.15
CA ARG A 52 -4.70 -6.37 30.07
C ARG A 52 -3.18 -6.52 29.99
N HIS A 53 -2.52 -5.39 29.76
CA HIS A 53 -1.08 -5.26 29.57
C HIS A 53 -0.47 -4.49 30.75
N PRO A 54 0.37 -5.11 31.58
CA PRO A 54 0.95 -4.44 32.74
C PRO A 54 2.02 -3.42 32.33
N PHE A 55 2.08 -2.30 33.06
CA PHE A 55 3.25 -1.43 33.08
C PHE A 55 4.29 -2.00 34.07
N PRO A 56 5.49 -2.41 33.62
CA PRO A 56 6.47 -3.07 34.48
C PRO A 56 6.98 -2.22 35.64
N ASN A 57 7.03 -0.90 35.45
CA ASN A 57 7.47 0.07 36.45
C ASN A 57 6.88 1.46 36.17
N GLU A 58 7.09 2.36 37.12
CA GLU A 58 6.57 3.73 37.07
C GLU A 58 7.15 4.55 35.90
N ILE A 59 8.44 4.36 35.55
CA ILE A 59 9.07 5.06 34.43
C ILE A 59 8.40 4.66 33.12
N THR A 60 8.08 3.38 32.94
CA THR A 60 7.34 2.91 31.76
C THR A 60 5.97 3.57 31.68
N TYR A 61 5.19 3.60 32.76
CA TYR A 61 3.91 4.31 32.77
C TYR A 61 4.06 5.80 32.41
N ARG A 62 5.01 6.49 33.05
CA ARG A 62 5.26 7.91 32.86
C ARG A 62 5.75 8.25 31.45
N SER A 63 6.42 7.32 30.77
CA SER A 63 6.81 7.50 29.36
C SER A 63 5.59 7.62 28.43
N TRP A 64 4.45 7.00 28.79
CA TRP A 64 3.21 7.06 28.03
C TRP A 64 2.27 8.16 28.51
N TYR A 65 2.02 8.26 29.82
CA TYR A 65 0.98 9.12 30.39
C TYR A 65 1.51 10.32 31.19
N GLY A 66 2.83 10.52 31.22
CA GLY A 66 3.45 11.57 32.02
C GLY A 66 3.18 11.35 33.52
N ALA A 67 3.07 12.43 34.28
CA ALA A 67 2.78 12.37 35.71
C ALA A 67 1.29 12.24 36.07
N ASP A 68 0.42 12.12 35.07
CA ASP A 68 -1.02 12.05 35.26
C ASP A 68 -1.45 10.61 35.60
N PHE A 69 -1.93 10.40 36.83
CA PHE A 69 -2.56 9.14 37.26
C PHE A 69 -4.09 9.27 37.41
N SER A 70 -4.66 10.43 37.06
CA SER A 70 -6.10 10.70 37.25
C SER A 70 -7.00 9.79 36.41
N LYS A 71 -6.46 9.23 35.33
CA LYS A 71 -7.15 8.29 34.42
C LYS A 71 -7.10 6.83 34.89
N VAL A 72 -6.30 6.53 35.92
CA VAL A 72 -6.17 5.16 36.45
C VAL A 72 -7.34 4.86 37.37
N VAL A 73 -8.19 3.90 36.95
CA VAL A 73 -9.35 3.48 37.73
C VAL A 73 -8.97 2.32 38.65
N THR A 74 -9.40 2.39 39.91
CA THR A 74 -9.23 1.27 40.85
C THR A 74 -10.41 0.32 40.71
N VAL A 75 -10.13 -0.98 40.52
CA VAL A 75 -11.11 -2.05 40.27
C VAL A 75 -10.85 -3.25 41.19
N GLY A 76 -11.83 -4.14 41.34
CA GLY A 76 -11.69 -5.40 42.08
C GLY A 76 -10.87 -6.45 41.32
N ASN A 77 -10.32 -7.43 42.04
CA ASN A 77 -9.53 -8.51 41.44
C ASN A 77 -10.39 -9.39 40.51
N GLU A 78 -11.66 -9.62 40.87
CA GLU A 78 -12.61 -10.35 40.03
C GLU A 78 -12.85 -9.65 38.69
N PHE A 79 -12.78 -8.32 38.64
CA PHE A 79 -12.86 -7.57 37.39
C PHE A 79 -11.63 -7.86 36.53
N LEU A 80 -10.41 -7.71 37.09
CA LEU A 80 -9.16 -7.97 36.37
C LEU A 80 -9.05 -9.42 35.87
N ALA A 81 -9.63 -10.38 36.59
CA ALA A 81 -9.63 -11.79 36.19
C ALA A 81 -10.42 -12.05 34.90
N ASN A 82 -11.35 -11.17 34.51
CA ASN A 82 -12.08 -11.27 33.24
C ASN A 82 -11.25 -10.82 32.02
N TYR A 83 -10.10 -10.18 32.24
CA TYR A 83 -9.21 -9.69 31.19
C TYR A 83 -7.93 -10.55 31.18
N PRO A 84 -7.70 -11.35 30.13
CA PRO A 84 -6.48 -12.14 29.98
C PRO A 84 -5.23 -11.26 30.06
N LEU A 85 -4.15 -11.82 30.60
CA LEU A 85 -2.87 -11.13 30.67
C LEU A 85 -2.19 -11.16 29.29
N GLY A 86 -1.76 -10.00 28.81
CA GLY A 86 -0.96 -9.85 27.61
C GLY A 86 0.49 -9.45 27.91
N GLU A 87 1.21 -9.12 26.84
CA GLU A 87 2.61 -8.65 26.93
C GLU A 87 2.74 -7.39 27.79
N ASN A 88 3.91 -7.26 28.42
CA ASN A 88 4.27 -6.06 29.17
C ASN A 88 4.37 -4.85 28.24
N ILE A 89 3.88 -3.68 28.69
CA ILE A 89 4.13 -2.43 27.96
C ILE A 89 5.60 -2.05 28.08
N THR A 90 6.23 -1.64 26.97
CA THR A 90 7.61 -1.13 26.94
C THR A 90 7.65 0.39 27.08
N ILE A 91 8.84 0.95 27.32
CA ILE A 91 9.08 2.41 27.28
C ILE A 91 8.53 2.97 25.97
N ARG A 92 7.83 4.11 26.04
CA ARG A 92 7.26 4.77 24.87
C ARG A 92 8.38 5.18 23.89
N PRO A 93 8.25 4.83 22.60
CA PRO A 93 9.18 5.29 21.58
C PRO A 93 9.40 6.80 21.59
N GLY A 94 10.64 7.22 21.34
CA GLY A 94 11.00 8.64 21.27
C GLY A 94 11.03 9.42 22.58
N THR A 95 10.83 8.78 23.74
CA THR A 95 10.92 9.44 25.05
C THR A 95 12.29 9.24 25.71
N TYR A 96 12.47 8.15 26.45
CA TYR A 96 13.70 7.79 27.14
C TYR A 96 14.59 6.89 26.27
N LEU A 97 15.89 6.94 26.56
CA LEU A 97 16.86 5.98 26.08
C LEU A 97 16.99 4.86 27.12
N VAL A 98 17.09 3.63 26.67
CA VAL A 98 17.11 2.46 27.55
C VAL A 98 18.52 1.90 27.66
N LYS A 99 18.90 1.45 28.86
CA LYS A 99 20.03 0.55 29.09
C LYS A 99 19.69 -0.47 30.18
N ILE A 100 20.55 -1.46 30.35
CA ILE A 100 20.58 -2.31 31.54
C ILE A 100 21.83 -1.99 32.36
N ARG A 101 21.80 -2.29 33.67
CA ARG A 101 22.90 -1.93 34.58
C ARG A 101 24.17 -2.74 34.31
N THR A 102 24.02 -3.92 33.73
CA THR A 102 25.08 -4.89 33.50
C THR A 102 25.85 -4.66 32.20
N THR A 103 25.42 -3.72 31.35
CA THR A 103 26.08 -3.43 30.06
C THR A 103 26.25 -1.93 29.82
N SER A 104 27.20 -1.59 28.94
CA SER A 104 27.47 -0.20 28.53
C SER A 104 26.56 0.36 27.43
N PRO A 105 26.02 -0.44 26.48
CA PRO A 105 25.21 0.08 25.39
C PRO A 105 23.98 0.88 25.85
N VAL A 106 23.66 1.92 25.09
CA VAL A 106 22.45 2.74 25.24
C VAL A 106 21.63 2.61 23.97
N TYR A 107 20.32 2.42 24.13
CA TYR A 107 19.40 2.13 23.04
C TYR A 107 18.34 3.21 22.91
N ALA A 108 18.09 3.66 21.68
CA ALA A 108 16.84 4.33 21.34
C ALA A 108 15.71 3.29 21.27
N VAL A 109 14.50 3.67 21.66
CA VAL A 109 13.32 2.82 21.59
C VAL A 109 12.45 3.25 20.41
N GLU A 110 12.13 2.31 19.53
CA GLU A 110 11.20 2.46 18.39
C GLU A 110 9.92 1.62 18.64
N GLN A 111 8.92 1.78 17.77
CA GLN A 111 7.63 1.09 17.84
C GLN A 111 7.77 -0.41 18.15
N GLY A 112 6.90 -0.93 19.02
CA GLY A 112 6.90 -2.34 19.42
C GLY A 112 8.06 -2.79 20.29
N GLY A 113 8.74 -1.85 20.95
CA GLY A 113 9.84 -2.16 21.87
C GLY A 113 11.13 -2.55 21.14
N VAL A 114 11.34 -2.03 19.94
CA VAL A 114 12.59 -2.25 19.20
C VAL A 114 13.69 -1.35 19.76
N LEU A 115 14.79 -1.96 20.20
CA LEU A 115 15.97 -1.28 20.72
C LEU A 115 17.00 -1.09 19.61
N ARG A 116 17.34 0.17 19.34
CA ARG A 116 18.36 0.57 18.37
C ARG A 116 19.59 1.06 19.12
N GLU A 117 20.66 0.25 19.12
CA GLU A 117 21.90 0.62 19.82
C GLU A 117 22.49 1.90 19.22
N ILE A 118 22.78 2.90 20.06
CA ILE A 118 23.49 4.10 19.66
C ILE A 118 24.99 3.82 19.79
N GLN A 119 25.70 3.72 18.66
CA GLN A 119 27.07 3.19 18.62
C GLN A 119 28.10 4.00 19.42
N ASN A 120 27.87 5.31 19.61
CA ASN A 120 28.76 6.15 20.42
C ASN A 120 28.08 7.45 20.87
N GLU A 121 28.72 8.14 21.83
CA GLU A 121 28.22 9.37 22.43
C GLU A 121 28.08 10.52 21.44
N SER A 122 28.95 10.61 20.43
CA SER A 122 28.88 11.68 19.42
C SER A 122 27.61 11.58 18.57
N ILE A 123 27.18 10.36 18.23
CA ILE A 123 25.90 10.11 17.57
C ILE A 123 24.75 10.49 18.51
N ALA A 124 24.82 10.10 19.78
CA ALA A 124 23.78 10.42 20.77
C ALA A 124 23.62 11.94 20.94
N GLU A 125 24.72 12.67 21.11
CA GLU A 125 24.72 14.13 21.24
C GLU A 125 24.20 14.82 19.98
N SER A 126 24.51 14.30 18.79
CA SER A 126 24.05 14.86 17.52
C SER A 126 22.54 14.70 17.33
N ILE A 127 21.95 13.61 17.82
CA ILE A 127 20.51 13.32 17.68
C ILE A 127 19.70 13.96 18.83
N TYR A 128 20.18 13.83 20.07
CA TYR A 128 19.40 14.16 21.28
C TYR A 128 19.90 15.42 22.00
N GLY A 129 20.99 16.02 21.54
CA GLY A 129 21.63 17.19 22.14
C GLY A 129 22.62 16.85 23.28
N ALA A 130 23.32 17.85 23.79
CA ALA A 130 24.34 17.71 24.84
C ALA A 130 23.82 17.04 26.13
N ASP A 131 22.52 17.19 26.40
CA ASP A 131 21.84 16.64 27.59
C ASP A 131 21.26 15.22 27.36
N TRP A 132 21.64 14.52 26.28
CA TRP A 132 21.10 13.19 25.94
C TRP A 132 21.19 12.18 27.09
N SER A 133 22.25 12.25 27.89
CA SER A 133 22.48 11.34 29.02
C SER A 133 21.41 11.45 30.10
N LYS A 134 20.73 12.61 30.23
CA LYS A 134 19.59 12.80 31.14
C LYS A 134 18.34 12.04 30.70
N ARG A 135 18.28 11.58 29.44
CA ARG A 135 17.19 10.75 28.90
C ARG A 135 17.42 9.26 29.16
N VAL A 136 18.59 8.85 29.64
CA VAL A 136 18.93 7.45 29.84
C VAL A 136 18.29 6.92 31.11
N VAL A 137 17.54 5.82 30.99
CA VAL A 137 16.90 5.11 32.10
C VAL A 137 17.35 3.65 32.13
N ASP A 138 17.53 3.11 33.32
CA ASP A 138 17.78 1.68 33.53
C ASP A 138 16.45 0.91 33.44
N VAL A 139 16.39 -0.09 32.59
CA VAL A 139 15.36 -1.13 32.62
C VAL A 139 15.90 -2.32 33.43
N PRO A 140 15.17 -2.85 34.42
CA PRO A 140 15.58 -4.07 35.11
C PRO A 140 15.79 -5.24 34.15
N ASP A 141 16.83 -6.04 34.36
CA ASP A 141 17.23 -7.14 33.48
C ASP A 141 16.06 -8.09 33.13
N VAL A 142 15.20 -8.39 34.11
CA VAL A 142 14.00 -9.24 33.94
C VAL A 142 12.95 -8.69 32.97
N PHE A 143 12.97 -7.39 32.68
CA PHE A 143 12.06 -6.74 31.74
C PHE A 143 12.74 -6.40 30.41
N PHE A 144 14.05 -6.65 30.29
CA PHE A 144 14.78 -6.42 29.04
C PHE A 144 14.37 -7.42 27.95
N GLU A 145 13.96 -8.63 28.34
CA GLU A 145 13.43 -9.64 27.42
C GLU A 145 12.09 -9.25 26.75
N ASN A 146 11.41 -8.19 27.23
CA ASN A 146 10.23 -7.64 26.57
C ASN A 146 10.57 -6.85 25.29
N TYR A 147 11.86 -6.58 25.04
CA TYR A 147 12.33 -5.77 23.93
C TYR A 147 12.98 -6.63 22.84
N GLN A 148 13.00 -6.10 21.62
CA GLN A 148 13.66 -6.73 20.47
C GLN A 148 14.86 -5.90 20.03
N ILE A 149 16.05 -6.50 19.90
CA ILE A 149 17.23 -5.77 19.41
C ILE A 149 17.12 -5.60 17.89
N GLY A 150 17.06 -4.35 17.44
CA GLY A 150 17.06 -3.97 16.04
C GLY A 150 18.45 -3.59 15.52
N GLN A 151 18.52 -3.06 14.30
CA GLN A 151 19.78 -2.61 13.71
C GLN A 151 20.41 -1.45 14.51
N PRO A 152 21.73 -1.36 14.68
CA PRO A 152 22.34 -0.25 15.40
C PRO A 152 22.23 1.07 14.62
N ILE A 153 22.18 2.19 15.33
CA ILE A 153 22.33 3.55 14.80
C ILE A 153 23.83 3.83 14.69
N LYS A 154 24.35 3.66 13.47
CA LYS A 154 25.78 3.87 13.14
C LYS A 154 26.09 5.31 12.72
N HIS A 155 25.07 6.09 12.39
CA HIS A 155 25.21 7.44 11.88
C HIS A 155 24.13 8.36 12.44
N ASP A 156 24.48 9.64 12.62
CA ASP A 156 23.62 10.71 13.14
C ASP A 156 22.46 11.10 12.21
N TYR A 157 22.54 10.72 10.93
CA TYR A 157 21.43 10.89 9.98
C TYR A 157 20.37 9.79 10.09
N THR A 158 20.66 8.71 10.80
CA THR A 158 19.68 7.64 11.10
C THR A 158 18.88 8.02 12.35
N ILE A 159 18.04 9.05 12.22
CA ILE A 159 17.13 9.47 13.29
C ILE A 159 16.13 8.33 13.56
N PRO A 160 15.92 7.91 14.82
CA PRO A 160 14.97 6.86 15.15
C PRO A 160 13.53 7.16 14.67
N GLU A 161 12.74 6.10 14.52
CA GLU A 161 11.31 6.19 14.22
C GLU A 161 10.43 6.34 15.47
N SER A 162 9.18 6.71 15.24
CA SER A 162 8.16 6.95 16.27
C SER A 162 8.53 8.03 17.29
N VAL A 163 9.17 9.11 16.82
CA VAL A 163 9.69 10.20 17.66
C VAL A 163 8.96 11.52 17.41
N LEU A 164 8.95 12.37 18.43
CA LEU A 164 8.58 13.78 18.27
C LEU A 164 9.76 14.54 17.65
N TYR A 165 9.55 15.12 16.48
CA TYR A 165 10.56 15.87 15.74
C TYR A 165 10.19 17.35 15.69
N PHE A 166 11.14 18.22 15.99
CA PHE A 166 10.98 19.67 15.93
C PHE A 166 11.81 20.26 14.79
N ASN A 167 11.13 20.78 13.78
CA ASN A 167 11.76 21.51 12.69
C ASN A 167 12.01 22.97 13.12
N SER A 168 13.28 23.34 13.24
CA SER A 168 13.70 24.66 13.72
C SER A 168 13.35 25.80 12.77
N ASP A 169 13.25 25.53 11.47
CA ASP A 169 13.03 26.55 10.44
C ASP A 169 11.53 26.86 10.34
N LEU A 170 10.71 25.81 10.34
CA LEU A 170 9.26 25.92 10.30
C LEU A 170 8.65 26.26 11.66
N LYS A 171 9.41 26.10 12.76
CA LYS A 171 8.92 26.21 14.15
C LYS A 171 7.71 25.30 14.42
N LYS A 172 7.76 24.07 13.88
CA LYS A 172 6.65 23.10 13.95
C LYS A 172 7.09 21.75 14.50
N TYR A 173 6.16 21.07 15.16
CA TYR A 173 6.32 19.71 15.65
C TYR A 173 5.70 18.70 14.69
N PHE A 174 6.39 17.58 14.53
CA PHE A 174 6.01 16.48 13.66
C PHE A 174 6.12 15.17 14.43
N TYR A 175 5.25 14.22 14.11
CA TYR A 175 5.50 12.83 14.40
C TYR A 175 6.34 12.25 13.27
N LYS A 176 7.54 11.77 13.60
CA LYS A 176 8.41 11.07 12.65
C LYS A 176 8.18 9.58 12.78
N ASN A 177 7.76 8.92 11.70
CA ASN A 177 7.57 7.47 11.68
C ASN A 177 7.77 6.90 10.27
N ALA A 178 8.38 5.72 10.17
CA ALA A 178 8.67 5.05 8.90
C ALA A 178 9.30 5.95 7.82
N GLY A 179 10.20 6.86 8.22
CA GLY A 179 10.87 7.79 7.29
C GLY A 179 10.01 8.97 6.81
N LEU A 180 8.80 9.13 7.35
CA LEU A 180 7.91 10.25 7.10
C LEU A 180 7.81 11.19 8.29
N LEU A 181 7.53 12.46 8.01
CA LEU A 181 7.05 13.42 8.99
C LEU A 181 5.55 13.66 8.78
N ARG A 182 4.79 13.70 9.87
CA ARG A 182 3.40 14.15 9.86
C ARG A 182 3.24 15.28 10.88
N ALA A 183 2.87 16.47 10.42
CA ALA A 183 2.77 17.64 11.27
C ALA A 183 1.67 17.47 12.32
N PHE A 184 1.91 17.96 13.54
CA PHE A 184 0.81 18.28 14.45
C PHE A 184 0.19 19.61 14.02
N ALA A 185 -1.14 19.68 13.98
CA ALA A 185 -1.85 20.90 13.61
C ALA A 185 -1.53 22.05 14.58
N ASP A 186 -1.46 21.72 15.88
CA ASP A 186 -1.18 22.65 16.97
C ASP A 186 -0.69 21.91 18.24
N ASP A 187 -0.45 22.68 19.29
CA ASP A 187 -0.04 22.17 20.61
C ASP A 187 -1.13 21.33 21.30
N GLU A 188 -2.40 21.55 20.98
CA GLU A 188 -3.50 20.78 21.54
C GLU A 188 -3.51 19.36 20.95
N ALA A 189 -3.30 19.22 19.64
CA ALA A 189 -3.14 17.94 18.97
C ALA A 189 -1.93 17.16 19.54
N LEU A 190 -0.81 17.84 19.79
CA LEU A 190 0.36 17.24 20.43
C LEU A 190 0.03 16.74 21.85
N ALA A 191 -0.63 17.57 22.66
CA ALA A 191 -1.03 17.21 24.02
C ALA A 191 -2.05 16.07 24.07
N LYS A 192 -3.01 16.03 23.14
CA LYS A 192 -3.97 14.92 23.00
C LYS A 192 -3.28 13.58 22.72
N ASN A 193 -2.09 13.60 22.10
CA ASN A 193 -1.25 12.42 21.88
C ASN A 193 -0.17 12.25 22.97
N TYR A 194 -0.31 12.91 24.13
CA TYR A 194 0.56 12.79 25.30
C TYR A 194 2.04 13.05 25.03
N PHE A 195 2.40 13.77 23.98
CA PHE A 195 3.80 14.12 23.76
C PHE A 195 4.23 15.22 24.73
N ASP A 196 5.43 15.08 25.28
CA ASP A 196 6.12 16.18 25.97
C ASP A 196 7.20 16.72 25.04
N LYS A 197 7.14 18.04 24.80
CA LYS A 197 8.07 18.77 23.95
C LYS A 197 9.52 18.67 24.42
N SER A 198 9.75 18.40 25.71
CA SER A 198 11.09 18.17 26.26
C SER A 198 11.80 16.96 25.62
N PHE A 199 11.03 16.00 25.10
CA PHE A 199 11.55 14.83 24.37
C PHE A 199 11.76 15.08 22.87
N ALA A 200 11.37 16.24 22.34
CA ALA A 200 11.54 16.52 20.93
C ALA A 200 13.02 16.41 20.51
N ILE A 201 13.24 15.80 19.35
CA ILE A 201 14.52 15.79 18.65
C ILE A 201 14.51 16.95 17.66
N SER A 202 15.58 17.75 17.64
CA SER A 202 15.77 18.78 16.63
C SER A 202 17.08 18.52 15.92
N ALA A 203 16.98 17.95 14.71
CA ALA A 203 18.12 17.73 13.83
C ALA A 203 17.84 18.47 12.51
N ASN A 204 18.87 18.94 11.81
CA ASN A 204 18.68 19.52 10.49
C ASN A 204 18.66 18.41 9.43
N ARG A 205 17.51 17.75 9.27
CA ARG A 205 17.30 16.68 8.30
C ARG A 205 16.02 16.91 7.49
N THR A 206 16.05 16.47 6.24
CA THR A 206 14.90 16.51 5.33
C THR A 206 14.27 15.14 5.26
N PHE A 207 12.95 15.11 5.37
CA PHE A 207 12.12 13.91 5.25
C PHE A 207 10.94 14.25 4.36
N TYR A 208 10.27 13.23 3.83
CA TYR A 208 8.98 13.43 3.18
C TYR A 208 7.93 13.80 4.23
N GLU A 209 7.18 14.86 3.95
CA GLU A 209 6.11 15.32 4.82
C GLU A 209 4.76 14.85 4.26
N ARG A 210 3.94 14.23 5.13
CA ARG A 210 2.53 13.97 4.84
C ARG A 210 1.77 15.28 4.78
N GLU A 211 0.76 15.32 3.92
CA GLU A 211 -0.04 16.51 3.70
C GLU A 211 -1.06 16.72 4.81
N LYS A 212 -1.67 15.63 5.29
CA LYS A 212 -2.72 15.67 6.30
C LYS A 212 -2.12 15.73 7.72
N PRO A 213 -2.31 16.83 8.46
CA PRO A 213 -1.78 16.96 9.81
C PRO A 213 -2.56 16.09 10.80
N ILE A 214 -1.94 15.82 11.95
CA ILE A 214 -2.58 15.25 13.13
C ILE A 214 -3.34 16.39 13.82
N GLN A 215 -4.68 16.35 13.77
CA GLN A 215 -5.55 17.40 14.35
C GLN A 215 -5.99 17.11 15.79
N GLY A 216 -5.91 15.87 16.25
CA GLY A 216 -6.38 15.44 17.56
C GLY A 216 -5.67 14.17 18.00
N PHE A 217 -6.30 13.40 18.89
CA PHE A 217 -5.79 12.07 19.25
C PHE A 217 -5.74 11.18 18.00
N ASP A 218 -4.62 10.51 17.79
CA ASP A 218 -4.42 9.58 16.69
C ASP A 218 -3.90 8.25 17.26
N LYS A 219 -4.68 7.19 17.05
CA LYS A 219 -4.36 5.84 17.53
C LYS A 219 -3.05 5.31 16.95
N ASN A 220 -2.62 5.76 15.77
CA ASN A 220 -1.38 5.29 15.13
C ASN A 220 -0.15 6.04 15.67
N VAL A 221 -0.36 7.07 16.49
CA VAL A 221 0.67 7.87 17.14
C VAL A 221 0.79 7.49 18.61
N PHE A 222 -0.33 7.15 19.25
CA PHE A 222 -0.40 6.68 20.63
C PHE A 222 -0.98 5.26 20.68
N ASP A 223 -0.11 4.27 20.58
CA ASP A 223 -0.46 2.85 20.69
C ASP A 223 0.56 2.09 21.56
N PRO A 224 0.24 1.84 22.84
CA PRO A 224 1.09 1.09 23.76
C PRO A 224 1.38 -0.36 23.35
N ILE A 225 0.57 -0.93 22.45
CA ILE A 225 0.66 -2.33 22.00
C ILE A 225 1.01 -2.45 20.52
N ALA A 226 1.47 -1.35 19.91
CA ALA A 226 1.88 -1.35 18.51
C ALA A 226 2.95 -2.41 18.27
N LEU A 227 2.82 -3.17 17.18
CA LEU A 227 3.85 -4.14 16.78
C LEU A 227 5.08 -3.42 16.19
N PRO A 228 6.26 -4.07 16.20
CA PRO A 228 7.42 -3.58 15.46
C PRO A 228 7.09 -3.26 14.01
N ILE A 229 7.68 -2.19 13.48
CA ILE A 229 7.64 -1.92 12.04
C ILE A 229 8.40 -3.06 11.36
N ALA A 230 7.73 -3.81 10.49
CA ALA A 230 8.30 -4.96 9.81
C ALA A 230 8.71 -4.57 8.40
N ASP A 231 9.87 -5.04 7.93
CA ASP A 231 10.17 -5.00 6.50
C ASP A 231 9.29 -6.03 5.78
N ARG A 232 8.31 -5.54 4.99
CA ARG A 232 7.36 -6.38 4.25
C ARG A 232 7.69 -6.48 2.77
N ARG A 233 8.89 -6.07 2.37
CA ARG A 233 9.33 -6.17 0.97
C ARG A 233 9.42 -7.63 0.58
N ASP A 234 8.83 -7.95 -0.56
CA ASP A 234 8.87 -9.28 -1.12
C ASP A 234 8.90 -9.27 -2.65
N CYS A 235 9.03 -10.46 -3.21
CA CYS A 235 8.94 -10.72 -4.63
C CYS A 235 7.72 -11.57 -4.99
N GLU A 236 6.68 -11.57 -4.14
CA GLU A 236 5.47 -12.34 -4.40
C GLU A 236 4.88 -11.93 -5.76
N ASN A 237 4.49 -12.92 -6.54
CA ASN A 237 4.05 -12.77 -7.93
C ASN A 237 3.04 -13.86 -8.33
N LYS A 238 2.75 -14.82 -7.44
CA LYS A 238 1.82 -15.94 -7.64
C LYS A 238 0.55 -15.77 -6.82
N LYS A 239 0.65 -15.26 -5.60
CA LYS A 239 -0.47 -15.07 -4.67
C LYS A 239 -0.52 -13.63 -4.19
N LEU A 240 -1.11 -12.80 -5.04
CA LEU A 240 -1.18 -11.37 -4.83
C LEU A 240 -2.43 -11.00 -4.04
N LYS A 241 -2.40 -9.86 -3.37
CA LYS A 241 -3.57 -9.23 -2.75
C LYS A 241 -3.77 -7.82 -3.30
N ALA A 242 -5.02 -7.45 -3.53
CA ALA A 242 -5.40 -6.12 -3.99
C ALA A 242 -6.42 -5.49 -3.04
N ALA A 243 -6.24 -4.21 -2.73
CA ALA A 243 -7.29 -3.38 -2.14
C ALA A 243 -7.89 -2.45 -3.19
N VAL A 244 -9.14 -2.04 -2.96
CA VAL A 244 -9.85 -1.12 -3.85
C VAL A 244 -10.31 0.10 -3.05
N ILE A 245 -10.01 1.28 -3.58
CA ILE A 245 -10.45 2.57 -3.08
C ILE A 245 -11.38 3.20 -4.11
N LEU A 246 -12.55 3.67 -3.66
CA LEU A 246 -13.34 4.68 -4.38
C LEU A 246 -13.10 6.03 -3.72
N LEU A 247 -12.36 6.91 -4.41
CA LEU A 247 -12.06 8.27 -3.96
C LEU A 247 -13.03 9.26 -4.62
N ALA A 248 -13.85 9.90 -3.82
CA ALA A 248 -14.82 10.89 -4.25
C ALA A 248 -14.46 12.29 -3.74
N ASP A 249 -14.80 13.32 -4.52
CA ASP A 249 -14.57 14.74 -4.15
C ASP A 249 -15.46 15.14 -2.96
N GLU A 250 -16.78 15.06 -3.10
CA GLU A 250 -17.73 15.47 -2.04
C GLU A 250 -18.72 14.37 -1.68
N GLU A 251 -19.34 13.77 -2.70
CA GLU A 251 -20.34 12.71 -2.56
C GLU A 251 -20.08 11.60 -3.59
N TYR A 252 -20.68 10.44 -3.36
CA TYR A 252 -20.67 9.31 -4.29
C TYR A 252 -22.09 8.74 -4.41
N SER A 253 -22.38 8.11 -5.55
CA SER A 253 -23.66 7.46 -5.81
C SER A 253 -23.60 5.94 -5.55
N SER A 254 -24.76 5.33 -5.32
CA SER A 254 -24.88 3.88 -5.23
C SER A 254 -24.54 3.17 -6.54
N ASP A 255 -24.74 3.83 -7.69
CA ASP A 255 -24.37 3.32 -9.01
C ASP A 255 -22.84 3.24 -9.17
N GLU A 256 -22.11 4.26 -8.74
CA GLU A 256 -20.64 4.26 -8.74
C GLU A 256 -20.08 3.11 -7.89
N VAL A 257 -20.61 2.94 -6.68
CA VAL A 257 -20.23 1.82 -5.79
C VAL A 257 -20.56 0.47 -6.43
N ALA A 258 -21.74 0.34 -7.05
CA ALA A 258 -22.15 -0.89 -7.72
C ALA A 258 -21.24 -1.23 -8.92
N LYS A 259 -20.85 -0.23 -9.73
CA LYS A 259 -19.91 -0.39 -10.85
C LYS A 259 -18.54 -0.86 -10.38
N VAL A 260 -17.98 -0.22 -9.36
CA VAL A 260 -16.72 -0.66 -8.74
C VAL A 260 -16.85 -2.11 -8.27
N GLN A 261 -17.97 -2.47 -7.64
CA GLN A 261 -18.13 -3.84 -7.14
C GLN A 261 -18.28 -4.89 -8.24
N LEU A 262 -18.95 -4.57 -9.35
CA LEU A 262 -19.06 -5.48 -10.50
C LEU A 262 -17.68 -5.84 -11.07
N ILE A 263 -16.79 -4.84 -11.19
CA ILE A 263 -15.42 -5.05 -11.69
C ILE A 263 -14.60 -5.84 -10.67
N LYS A 264 -14.61 -5.40 -9.41
CA LYS A 264 -13.84 -6.03 -8.32
C LYS A 264 -14.19 -7.51 -8.14
N ASN A 265 -15.48 -7.85 -8.11
CA ASN A 265 -15.94 -9.24 -7.94
C ASN A 265 -15.53 -10.17 -9.10
N ALA A 266 -15.26 -9.63 -10.29
CA ALA A 266 -14.84 -10.41 -11.46
C ALA A 266 -13.31 -10.40 -11.69
N ALA A 267 -12.57 -9.55 -10.97
CA ALA A 267 -11.15 -9.33 -11.21
C ALA A 267 -10.28 -10.55 -10.88
N SER A 268 -10.52 -11.22 -9.74
CA SER A 268 -9.75 -12.39 -9.31
C SER A 268 -9.83 -13.54 -10.32
N GLU A 269 -11.05 -13.90 -10.74
CA GLU A 269 -11.26 -14.96 -11.74
C GLU A 269 -10.67 -14.57 -13.10
N ARG A 270 -10.82 -13.30 -13.51
CA ARG A 270 -10.24 -12.80 -14.74
C ARG A 270 -8.72 -12.91 -14.75
N TYR A 271 -8.06 -12.55 -13.65
CA TYR A 271 -6.62 -12.64 -13.52
C TYR A 271 -6.13 -14.10 -13.52
N HIS A 272 -6.83 -14.99 -12.80
CA HIS A 272 -6.53 -16.42 -12.82
C HIS A 272 -6.63 -17.00 -14.24
N TRP A 273 -7.69 -16.66 -14.98
CA TRP A 273 -7.82 -17.03 -16.40
C TRP A 273 -6.70 -16.44 -17.26
N ALA A 274 -6.39 -15.15 -17.08
CA ALA A 274 -5.38 -14.47 -17.89
C ALA A 274 -3.96 -15.00 -17.65
N THR A 275 -3.72 -15.59 -16.47
CA THR A 275 -2.45 -16.22 -16.11
C THR A 275 -2.38 -17.71 -16.43
N ASP A 276 -3.36 -18.27 -17.14
CA ASP A 276 -3.48 -19.73 -17.38
C ASP A 276 -3.45 -20.55 -16.07
N GLY A 277 -3.98 -19.96 -14.99
CA GLY A 277 -4.02 -20.55 -13.67
C GLY A 277 -2.70 -20.55 -12.89
N PHE A 278 -1.62 -19.97 -13.44
CA PHE A 278 -0.34 -19.88 -12.73
C PHE A 278 -0.30 -18.81 -11.63
N GLY A 279 -1.19 -17.82 -11.69
CA GLY A 279 -1.29 -16.73 -10.73
C GLY A 279 -2.70 -16.58 -10.14
N GLU A 280 -2.74 -15.99 -8.95
CA GLU A 280 -3.93 -15.62 -8.22
C GLU A 280 -3.76 -14.20 -7.68
N ILE A 281 -4.83 -13.41 -7.69
CA ILE A 281 -4.91 -12.12 -7.01
C ILE A 281 -6.22 -12.06 -6.25
N ASP A 282 -6.13 -11.78 -4.95
CA ASP A 282 -7.25 -11.68 -4.04
C ASP A 282 -7.78 -10.24 -3.99
N PHE A 283 -9.01 -10.03 -4.47
CA PHE A 283 -9.75 -8.77 -4.41
C PHE A 283 -10.85 -8.78 -3.33
N ASP A 284 -10.91 -9.76 -2.43
CA ASP A 284 -12.04 -9.92 -1.50
C ASP A 284 -12.06 -8.84 -0.40
N TYR A 285 -10.95 -8.13 -0.19
CA TYR A 285 -10.87 -7.06 0.81
C TYR A 285 -11.96 -6.00 0.57
N PRO A 286 -12.71 -5.56 1.61
CA PRO A 286 -13.77 -4.57 1.45
C PRO A 286 -13.31 -3.30 0.72
N THR A 287 -14.17 -2.77 -0.17
CA THR A 287 -13.87 -1.52 -0.86
C THR A 287 -13.87 -0.38 0.15
N THR A 288 -12.76 0.37 0.20
CA THR A 288 -12.67 1.58 1.03
C THR A 288 -13.21 2.75 0.24
N ILE A 289 -14.14 3.50 0.82
CA ILE A 289 -14.63 4.74 0.23
C ILE A 289 -13.98 5.90 0.98
N LEU A 290 -13.31 6.79 0.24
CA LEU A 290 -12.72 8.01 0.77
C LEU A 290 -13.44 9.21 0.17
N LEU A 291 -13.90 10.12 1.02
CA LEU A 291 -14.33 11.45 0.63
C LEU A 291 -13.15 12.40 0.81
N ASP A 292 -12.93 13.31 -0.13
CA ASP A 292 -11.90 14.32 0.03
C ASP A 292 -12.22 15.21 1.25
N ASP A 293 -11.19 15.40 2.06
CA ASP A 293 -11.22 16.24 3.25
C ASP A 293 -10.31 17.47 3.10
N GLY A 294 -9.98 17.83 1.85
CA GLY A 294 -9.07 18.89 1.48
C GLY A 294 -7.61 18.46 1.34
N TYR A 295 -7.27 17.20 1.64
CA TYR A 295 -5.89 16.69 1.58
C TYR A 295 -5.68 15.56 0.56
N LEU A 296 -6.75 14.93 0.06
CA LEU A 296 -6.63 13.71 -0.77
C LEU A 296 -6.48 14.05 -2.26
N ILE A 297 -6.98 15.22 -2.68
CA ILE A 297 -6.95 15.64 -4.08
C ILE A 297 -6.40 17.06 -4.28
N ARG A 298 -6.08 17.39 -5.54
CA ARG A 298 -5.76 18.75 -5.98
C ARG A 298 -6.50 19.09 -7.27
N LYS A 299 -7.44 20.03 -7.20
CA LYS A 299 -8.11 20.60 -8.39
C LYS A 299 -7.11 21.42 -9.20
N ARG A 300 -7.04 21.18 -10.51
CA ARG A 300 -6.12 21.84 -11.45
C ARG A 300 -6.85 22.84 -12.34
N ASN A 301 -6.10 23.78 -12.90
CA ASN A 301 -6.65 24.82 -13.77
C ASN A 301 -7.14 24.29 -15.13
N ASP A 302 -6.71 23.08 -15.53
CA ASP A 302 -7.15 22.40 -16.75
C ASP A 302 -8.50 21.67 -16.59
N GLY A 303 -9.10 21.72 -15.39
CA GLY A 303 -10.38 21.07 -15.08
C GLY A 303 -10.25 19.61 -14.64
N THR A 304 -9.03 19.07 -14.56
CA THR A 304 -8.76 17.76 -13.97
C THR A 304 -8.45 17.86 -12.48
N THR A 305 -8.55 16.73 -11.79
CA THR A 305 -8.27 16.61 -10.37
C THR A 305 -7.21 15.54 -10.14
N GLU A 306 -6.08 15.94 -9.58
CA GLU A 306 -4.98 15.04 -9.24
C GLU A 306 -5.26 14.33 -7.91
N VAL A 307 -5.02 13.02 -7.87
CA VAL A 307 -5.05 12.22 -6.64
C VAL A 307 -3.68 12.33 -5.97
N ARG A 308 -3.65 12.74 -4.69
CA ARG A 308 -2.43 12.88 -3.91
C ARG A 308 -2.09 11.55 -3.21
N ASN A 309 -0.80 11.35 -2.93
CA ASN A 309 -0.33 10.18 -2.15
C ASN A 309 -0.99 10.08 -0.77
N GLU A 310 -1.50 11.19 -0.23
CA GLU A 310 -2.23 11.22 1.03
C GLU A 310 -3.48 10.31 1.04
N ALA A 311 -4.09 10.05 -0.13
CA ALA A 311 -5.18 9.07 -0.24
C ALA A 311 -4.73 7.65 0.15
N ILE A 312 -3.52 7.25 -0.27
CA ILE A 312 -2.96 5.93 0.04
C ILE A 312 -2.46 5.88 1.49
N ASN A 313 -1.84 6.95 1.99
CA ASN A 313 -1.48 7.06 3.40
C ASN A 313 -2.71 6.97 4.32
N THR A 314 -3.81 7.66 3.96
CA THR A 314 -5.09 7.62 4.69
C THR A 314 -5.70 6.22 4.69
N PHE A 315 -5.53 5.46 3.60
CA PHE A 315 -5.91 4.05 3.56
C PHE A 315 -5.09 3.25 4.58
N TYR A 316 -3.76 3.31 4.57
CA TYR A 316 -2.94 2.54 5.52
C TYR A 316 -3.03 2.99 6.98
N ASP A 317 -3.52 4.20 7.26
CA ASP A 317 -3.85 4.61 8.63
C ASP A 317 -4.90 3.69 9.30
N ASN A 318 -5.68 2.94 8.52
CA ASN A 318 -6.78 2.11 9.05
C ASN A 318 -6.79 0.68 8.52
N ASN A 319 -5.83 0.31 7.67
CA ASN A 319 -5.81 -0.97 6.98
C ASN A 319 -4.41 -1.60 7.08
N PRO A 320 -4.30 -2.94 7.13
CA PRO A 320 -3.01 -3.62 7.22
C PRO A 320 -2.17 -3.45 5.96
N ASP A 321 -0.84 -3.46 6.10
CA ASP A 321 0.09 -3.45 4.95
C ASP A 321 0.28 -4.85 4.33
N GLU A 322 -0.78 -5.41 3.77
CA GLU A 322 -0.76 -6.76 3.18
C GLU A 322 -1.05 -6.80 1.67
N PHE A 323 -1.22 -5.64 1.03
CA PHE A 323 -1.66 -5.53 -0.36
C PHE A 323 -0.49 -5.29 -1.30
N ASP A 324 -0.41 -6.10 -2.35
CA ASP A 324 0.56 -5.95 -3.43
C ASP A 324 0.14 -4.82 -4.39
N PHE A 325 -1.17 -4.60 -4.55
CA PHE A 325 -1.72 -3.52 -5.38
C PHE A 325 -2.85 -2.77 -4.66
N ILE A 326 -2.95 -1.46 -4.91
CA ILE A 326 -4.13 -0.67 -4.57
C ILE A 326 -4.72 -0.09 -5.83
N PHE A 327 -6.00 -0.38 -6.11
CA PHE A 327 -6.76 0.19 -7.22
C PHE A 327 -7.53 1.39 -6.72
N VAL A 328 -7.36 2.56 -7.36
CA VAL A 328 -8.15 3.74 -7.05
C VAL A 328 -9.04 4.07 -8.23
N TRP A 329 -10.34 4.04 -7.95
CA TRP A 329 -11.39 4.58 -8.77
C TRP A 329 -11.75 5.97 -8.27
N THR A 330 -11.99 6.90 -9.19
CA THR A 330 -12.49 8.25 -8.86
C THR A 330 -13.89 8.44 -9.42
N ASN A 331 -14.62 9.45 -8.96
CA ASN A 331 -15.83 9.93 -9.66
C ASN A 331 -15.62 11.25 -10.41
N PHE A 332 -14.41 11.80 -10.32
CA PHE A 332 -13.95 12.98 -11.03
C PHE A 332 -12.89 12.59 -12.07
N LYS A 333 -12.70 13.49 -13.04
CA LYS A 333 -11.72 13.32 -14.13
C LYS A 333 -10.28 13.53 -13.61
N ILE A 334 -9.39 12.56 -13.82
CA ILE A 334 -7.97 12.66 -13.47
C ILE A 334 -7.11 13.18 -14.65
N PRO A 335 -5.87 13.68 -14.43
CA PRO A 335 -5.05 14.28 -15.49
C PRO A 335 -4.77 13.36 -16.69
N THR A 336 -4.56 12.06 -16.47
CA THR A 336 -4.27 11.12 -17.56
C THR A 336 -5.45 10.99 -18.53
N GLU A 337 -6.67 11.30 -18.09
CA GLU A 337 -7.86 11.25 -18.94
C GLU A 337 -7.96 12.38 -19.98
N ASP A 338 -7.05 13.37 -19.94
CA ASP A 338 -6.84 14.32 -21.05
C ASP A 338 -5.88 13.80 -22.12
N THR A 339 -5.33 12.61 -21.91
CA THR A 339 -4.55 11.87 -22.89
C THR A 339 -5.38 10.71 -23.46
N ASN A 340 -4.76 9.81 -24.21
CA ASN A 340 -5.40 8.59 -24.70
C ASN A 340 -5.47 7.47 -23.62
N GLU A 341 -5.09 7.76 -22.37
CA GLU A 341 -5.03 6.81 -21.26
C GLU A 341 -6.22 7.01 -20.30
N ILE A 342 -6.98 5.95 -20.05
CA ILE A 342 -8.10 5.96 -19.08
C ILE A 342 -7.68 5.48 -17.70
N ALA A 343 -6.53 4.83 -17.59
CA ALA A 343 -5.92 4.33 -16.37
C ALA A 343 -4.39 4.39 -16.48
N HIS A 344 -3.68 4.28 -15.36
CA HIS A 344 -2.22 4.16 -15.34
C HIS A 344 -1.70 3.46 -14.08
N PHE A 345 -0.54 2.81 -14.21
CA PHE A 345 0.20 2.18 -13.13
C PHE A 345 1.24 3.12 -12.50
N VAL A 346 1.20 3.25 -11.18
CA VAL A 346 2.21 3.98 -10.39
C VAL A 346 3.10 2.98 -9.64
N PRO A 347 4.39 2.82 -10.03
CA PRO A 347 5.29 1.90 -9.35
C PRO A 347 5.68 2.40 -7.94
N VAL A 348 5.61 1.50 -6.96
CA VAL A 348 5.94 1.76 -5.55
C VAL A 348 7.16 0.94 -5.13
N THR A 349 7.14 -0.38 -5.30
CA THR A 349 8.31 -1.24 -5.07
C THR A 349 8.59 -2.13 -6.28
N ASN A 350 9.88 -2.35 -6.54
CA ASN A 350 10.35 -3.36 -7.49
C ASN A 350 11.59 -4.05 -6.93
N LYS A 351 11.43 -5.33 -6.56
CA LYS A 351 12.50 -6.23 -6.11
C LYS A 351 12.70 -7.38 -7.11
N TRP A 352 12.37 -7.12 -8.37
CA TRP A 352 12.36 -8.10 -9.45
C TRP A 352 13.37 -7.68 -10.52
N GLU A 353 14.34 -8.55 -10.79
CA GLU A 353 15.38 -8.35 -11.81
C GLU A 353 15.06 -9.09 -13.11
N GLY A 354 15.81 -8.82 -14.19
CA GLY A 354 15.65 -9.49 -15.48
C GLY A 354 14.54 -8.91 -16.38
N ILE A 355 13.86 -7.86 -15.92
CA ILE A 355 12.74 -7.22 -16.63
C ILE A 355 13.05 -5.81 -17.15
N ASN A 356 14.34 -5.43 -17.20
CA ASN A 356 14.82 -4.08 -17.58
C ASN A 356 14.20 -2.92 -16.76
N LYS A 357 13.83 -3.20 -15.50
CA LYS A 357 13.42 -2.19 -14.50
C LYS A 357 14.41 -2.23 -13.34
N GLY A 358 14.80 -1.05 -12.86
CA GLY A 358 15.70 -0.92 -11.70
C GLY A 358 15.01 -1.31 -10.39
N SER A 359 15.82 -1.59 -9.36
CA SER A 359 15.31 -1.74 -7.99
C SER A 359 14.65 -0.43 -7.56
N LEU A 360 13.46 -0.53 -6.97
CA LEU A 360 12.68 0.61 -6.52
C LEU A 360 12.11 0.34 -5.14
N ASP A 361 12.16 1.35 -4.27
CA ASP A 361 11.52 1.31 -2.97
C ASP A 361 11.02 2.69 -2.58
N ARG A 362 9.72 2.91 -2.79
CA ARG A 362 8.99 4.12 -2.42
C ARG A 362 7.90 3.80 -1.39
N SER A 363 7.96 2.66 -0.70
CA SER A 363 6.84 2.19 0.12
C SER A 363 6.45 3.20 1.20
N SER A 364 7.44 3.81 1.85
CA SER A 364 7.25 4.76 2.95
C SER A 364 6.38 5.95 2.56
N ILE A 365 6.59 6.57 1.40
CA ILE A 365 5.80 7.72 0.94
C ILE A 365 4.33 7.39 0.61
N PHE A 366 4.00 6.11 0.47
CA PHE A 366 2.65 5.62 0.30
C PHE A 366 2.07 5.02 1.60
N GLY A 367 2.81 5.03 2.72
CA GLY A 367 2.35 4.46 3.99
C GLY A 367 2.52 2.94 4.10
N SER A 368 3.15 2.30 3.10
CA SER A 368 3.46 0.88 3.10
C SER A 368 4.83 0.61 3.73
N GLN A 369 4.96 -0.53 4.40
CA GLN A 369 6.21 -1.06 4.97
C GLN A 369 6.97 -1.96 3.98
N GLY A 370 6.60 -1.93 2.70
CA GLY A 370 7.33 -2.59 1.63
C GLY A 370 6.52 -3.57 0.78
N LYS A 371 5.30 -3.91 1.22
CA LYS A 371 4.44 -4.91 0.55
C LYS A 371 3.88 -4.39 -0.77
N LEU A 372 3.58 -3.09 -0.85
CA LEU A 372 2.92 -2.47 -2.01
C LEU A 372 3.87 -2.40 -3.23
N LYS A 373 3.52 -3.12 -4.30
CA LYS A 373 4.25 -3.11 -5.59
C LYS A 373 3.87 -1.91 -6.42
N GLY A 374 2.58 -1.59 -6.47
CA GLY A 374 2.14 -0.38 -7.13
C GLY A 374 0.68 -0.01 -6.90
N VAL A 375 0.35 1.18 -7.38
CA VAL A 375 -0.95 1.81 -7.22
C VAL A 375 -1.54 1.99 -8.61
N VAL A 376 -2.69 1.38 -8.88
CA VAL A 376 -3.35 1.39 -10.18
C VAL A 376 -4.45 2.45 -10.19
N MET A 377 -4.21 3.55 -10.90
CA MET A 377 -5.20 4.62 -11.06
C MET A 377 -6.13 4.25 -12.20
N MET A 378 -7.34 3.79 -11.86
CA MET A 378 -8.36 3.42 -12.84
C MET A 378 -9.14 4.64 -13.38
N GLY A 379 -9.00 5.80 -12.74
CA GLY A 379 -9.68 7.04 -13.13
C GLY A 379 -11.17 7.02 -12.86
N ASN A 380 -11.91 7.84 -13.61
CA ASN A 380 -13.32 8.09 -13.38
C ASN A 380 -14.19 6.85 -13.70
N ILE A 381 -14.79 6.24 -12.66
CA ILE A 381 -15.66 5.05 -12.79
C ILE A 381 -16.84 5.27 -13.74
N ASN A 382 -17.29 6.52 -13.91
CA ASN A 382 -18.42 6.84 -14.79
C ASN A 382 -18.09 6.71 -16.29
N LYS A 383 -16.81 6.54 -16.65
CA LYS A 383 -16.39 6.20 -18.03
C LYS A 383 -16.52 4.72 -18.35
N TYR A 384 -16.75 3.89 -17.35
CA TYR A 384 -16.84 2.45 -17.49
C TYR A 384 -18.31 2.02 -17.46
N ASN A 385 -18.62 0.98 -18.22
CA ASN A 385 -19.97 0.42 -18.31
C ASN A 385 -19.99 -1.07 -17.91
N PRO A 386 -19.59 -1.43 -16.68
CA PRO A 386 -19.48 -2.83 -16.27
C PRO A 386 -20.84 -3.55 -16.11
N GLY A 387 -21.95 -2.84 -16.32
CA GLY A 387 -23.29 -3.43 -16.34
C GLY A 387 -23.57 -4.27 -17.58
N THR A 388 -22.76 -4.16 -18.64
CA THR A 388 -22.82 -5.03 -19.83
C THR A 388 -21.62 -5.97 -19.86
N THR A 389 -21.76 -7.14 -20.49
CA THR A 389 -20.64 -8.10 -20.64
C THR A 389 -19.45 -7.46 -21.35
N GLU A 390 -19.69 -6.72 -22.44
CA GLU A 390 -18.63 -6.04 -23.20
C GLU A 390 -17.92 -4.97 -22.38
N GLY A 391 -18.68 -4.14 -21.63
CA GLY A 391 -18.10 -3.09 -20.81
C GLY A 391 -17.37 -3.63 -19.57
N LEU A 392 -17.84 -4.74 -18.99
CA LEU A 392 -17.13 -5.43 -17.93
C LEU A 392 -15.82 -6.05 -18.46
N ASP A 393 -15.87 -6.71 -19.62
CA ASP A 393 -14.67 -7.25 -20.28
C ASP A 393 -13.66 -6.14 -20.60
N ALA A 394 -14.11 -4.97 -21.07
CA ALA A 394 -13.26 -3.82 -21.31
C ALA A 394 -12.58 -3.31 -20.03
N ALA A 395 -13.36 -3.10 -18.96
CA ALA A 395 -12.83 -2.65 -17.66
C ALA A 395 -11.80 -3.63 -17.09
N LEU A 396 -12.10 -4.92 -17.16
CA LEU A 396 -11.24 -5.99 -16.70
C LEU A 396 -9.95 -6.11 -17.53
N ASN A 397 -10.00 -5.85 -18.85
CA ASN A 397 -8.79 -5.80 -19.67
C ASN A 397 -7.85 -4.66 -19.24
N VAL A 398 -8.41 -3.51 -18.84
CA VAL A 398 -7.64 -2.39 -18.28
C VAL A 398 -7.00 -2.80 -16.94
N VAL A 399 -7.76 -3.46 -16.06
CA VAL A 399 -7.20 -4.00 -14.79
C VAL A 399 -6.00 -4.91 -15.06
N LEU A 400 -6.12 -5.86 -15.99
CA LEU A 400 -5.02 -6.76 -16.36
C LEU A 400 -3.83 -6.02 -16.98
N HIS A 401 -4.10 -5.02 -17.80
CA HIS A 401 -3.11 -4.17 -18.45
C HIS A 401 -2.27 -3.44 -17.39
N GLU A 402 -2.91 -2.76 -16.44
CA GLU A 402 -2.20 -1.98 -15.43
C GLU A 402 -1.43 -2.84 -14.42
N ILE A 403 -1.93 -4.03 -14.07
CA ILE A 403 -1.16 -4.99 -13.26
C ILE A 403 0.13 -5.40 -13.99
N LEU A 404 0.04 -5.63 -15.31
CA LEU A 404 1.13 -6.19 -16.09
C LEU A 404 2.31 -5.21 -16.24
N HIS A 405 2.08 -3.89 -16.14
CA HIS A 405 3.13 -2.87 -16.07
C HIS A 405 4.11 -3.05 -14.91
N GLN A 406 3.77 -3.85 -13.88
CA GLN A 406 4.74 -4.21 -12.86
C GLN A 406 5.92 -5.02 -13.42
N TRP A 407 5.70 -5.86 -14.45
CA TRP A 407 6.71 -6.83 -14.91
C TRP A 407 7.06 -6.76 -16.40
N SER A 408 6.16 -6.34 -17.27
CA SER A 408 6.25 -6.67 -18.69
C SER A 408 6.29 -5.47 -19.63
N ALA A 409 6.72 -5.70 -20.88
CA ALA A 409 6.89 -4.72 -21.95
C ALA A 409 7.98 -3.65 -21.74
N TYR A 410 9.03 -3.95 -20.97
CA TYR A 410 10.21 -3.07 -20.82
C TYR A 410 11.49 -3.68 -21.41
N ILE A 411 11.43 -4.90 -21.94
CA ILE A 411 12.62 -5.71 -22.26
C ILE A 411 13.21 -5.43 -23.63
N ASN A 412 14.52 -5.64 -23.74
CA ASN A 412 15.23 -5.72 -25.01
C ASN A 412 15.61 -7.18 -25.33
N PHE A 413 16.25 -7.42 -26.46
CA PHE A 413 16.91 -8.68 -26.79
C PHE A 413 18.27 -8.46 -27.47
N ASP A 414 19.15 -9.44 -27.34
CA ASP A 414 20.44 -9.46 -28.02
C ASP A 414 20.28 -9.91 -29.47
N ASP A 415 20.70 -9.05 -30.40
CA ASP A 415 20.71 -9.27 -31.84
C ASP A 415 22.16 -9.13 -32.32
N ASP A 416 22.86 -10.26 -32.38
CA ASP A 416 24.29 -10.36 -32.71
C ASP A 416 25.18 -9.40 -31.90
N GLY A 417 24.98 -9.35 -30.58
CA GLY A 417 25.74 -8.50 -29.66
C GLY A 417 25.29 -7.05 -29.61
N LYS A 418 24.20 -6.69 -30.31
CA LYS A 418 23.56 -5.37 -30.21
C LYS A 418 22.23 -5.49 -29.48
N ASN A 419 21.91 -4.45 -28.72
CA ASN A 419 20.62 -4.37 -28.04
C ASN A 419 19.53 -3.98 -29.05
N ASN A 420 18.43 -4.72 -29.09
CA ASN A 420 17.30 -4.50 -29.99
C ASN A 420 15.98 -4.48 -29.20
N ASN A 421 15.07 -3.59 -29.57
CA ASN A 421 13.81 -3.33 -28.89
C ASN A 421 12.59 -3.48 -29.82
N ALA A 422 12.71 -4.18 -30.95
CA ALA A 422 11.62 -4.33 -31.94
C ALA A 422 10.33 -4.98 -31.39
N LEU A 423 10.41 -5.66 -30.24
CA LEU A 423 9.23 -6.16 -29.52
C LEU A 423 8.42 -5.06 -28.83
N LEU A 424 8.99 -3.87 -28.63
CA LEU A 424 8.37 -2.74 -27.94
C LEU A 424 7.77 -1.74 -28.92
N ARG A 425 6.75 -1.01 -28.49
CA ARG A 425 6.17 0.11 -29.22
C ARG A 425 7.15 1.29 -29.19
N ASN A 426 7.56 1.76 -30.37
CA ASN A 426 8.57 2.82 -30.52
C ASN A 426 8.21 4.15 -29.86
N ASP A 427 6.91 4.43 -29.68
CA ASP A 427 6.45 5.69 -29.10
C ASP A 427 6.76 5.79 -27.60
N ASP A 428 6.89 4.65 -26.91
CA ASP A 428 6.91 4.64 -25.45
C ASP A 428 7.91 3.67 -24.79
N PHE A 429 8.25 2.56 -25.44
CA PHE A 429 9.09 1.49 -24.89
C PHE A 429 8.56 0.86 -23.59
N PHE A 430 7.25 0.94 -23.34
CA PHE A 430 6.56 0.28 -22.21
C PHE A 430 5.26 -0.44 -22.62
N HIS A 431 5.00 -0.54 -23.93
CA HIS A 431 3.97 -1.40 -24.50
C HIS A 431 4.56 -2.34 -25.54
N TRP A 432 3.89 -3.46 -25.78
CA TRP A 432 4.27 -4.38 -26.84
C TRP A 432 3.96 -3.78 -28.21
N SER A 433 4.91 -3.91 -29.14
CA SER A 433 4.75 -3.51 -30.54
C SER A 433 3.50 -4.16 -31.14
N ILE A 434 2.74 -3.41 -31.95
CA ILE A 434 1.63 -3.98 -32.71
C ILE A 434 2.07 -5.13 -33.63
N TYR A 435 3.35 -5.17 -33.99
CA TYR A 435 3.96 -6.21 -34.81
C TYR A 435 4.38 -7.46 -34.04
N ALA A 436 4.24 -7.48 -32.71
CA ALA A 436 4.48 -8.68 -31.92
C ALA A 436 3.51 -9.81 -32.31
N GLY A 437 4.07 -11.02 -32.47
CA GLY A 437 3.37 -12.23 -32.89
C GLY A 437 2.53 -12.91 -31.80
N PHE A 438 2.37 -12.27 -30.64
CA PHE A 438 1.49 -12.70 -29.56
C PHE A 438 0.46 -11.61 -29.23
N ILE A 439 -0.56 -11.97 -28.45
CA ILE A 439 -1.55 -11.04 -27.90
C ILE A 439 -1.29 -10.90 -26.40
N SER A 440 -1.37 -9.67 -25.91
CA SER A 440 -1.23 -9.32 -24.51
C SER A 440 -2.15 -8.13 -24.17
N PRO A 441 -2.57 -7.97 -22.91
CA PRO A 441 -3.18 -6.73 -22.45
C PRO A 441 -2.33 -5.49 -22.76
N LEU A 442 -1.00 -5.59 -22.72
CA LEU A 442 -0.06 -4.50 -23.04
C LEU A 442 0.19 -4.28 -24.55
N GLY A 443 -0.45 -5.04 -25.43
CA GLY A 443 -0.32 -4.87 -26.88
C GLY A 443 -0.07 -6.17 -27.63
N GLY A 444 0.53 -6.06 -28.81
CA GLY A 444 0.69 -7.17 -29.75
C GLY A 444 -0.61 -7.54 -30.46
N SER A 445 -0.46 -8.09 -31.68
CA SER A 445 -1.60 -8.43 -32.54
C SER A 445 -1.79 -9.94 -32.74
N GLY A 446 -0.84 -10.77 -32.31
CA GLY A 446 -0.92 -12.22 -32.50
C GLY A 446 -0.95 -12.63 -33.98
N TRP A 447 -0.08 -12.06 -34.80
CA TRP A 447 -0.10 -12.25 -36.25
C TRP A 447 -0.05 -13.72 -36.67
N ILE A 448 -0.89 -14.07 -37.64
CA ILE A 448 -1.02 -15.42 -38.22
C ILE A 448 -0.50 -15.35 -39.66
N ASP A 449 0.48 -16.20 -39.99
CA ASP A 449 1.00 -16.34 -41.35
C ASP A 449 -0.04 -16.99 -42.28
N ASN A 450 -0.32 -16.36 -43.42
CA ASN A 450 -1.24 -16.89 -44.44
C ASN A 450 -0.54 -17.80 -45.47
N GLY A 451 0.79 -17.90 -45.45
CA GLY A 451 1.60 -18.74 -46.35
C GLY A 451 1.90 -18.12 -47.71
N ASP A 452 1.53 -16.86 -47.93
CA ASP A 452 1.71 -16.12 -49.19
C ASP A 452 2.50 -14.80 -49.01
N GLY A 453 3.17 -14.65 -47.86
CA GLY A 453 3.88 -13.42 -47.47
C GLY A 453 2.98 -12.35 -46.87
N THR A 454 1.70 -12.65 -46.64
CA THR A 454 0.79 -11.81 -45.86
C THR A 454 0.51 -12.40 -44.49
N PHE A 455 0.22 -11.53 -43.52
CA PHE A 455 -0.07 -11.89 -42.14
C PHE A 455 -1.38 -11.27 -41.71
N THR A 456 -2.25 -12.04 -41.05
CA THR A 456 -3.54 -11.58 -40.53
C THR A 456 -3.48 -11.41 -39.02
N SER A 457 -3.97 -10.29 -38.49
CA SER A 457 -3.98 -10.02 -37.04
C SER A 457 -4.88 -11.00 -36.30
N GLY A 458 -4.33 -11.74 -35.34
CA GLY A 458 -5.06 -12.67 -34.48
C GLY A 458 -6.12 -11.99 -33.62
N LEU A 459 -5.92 -10.72 -33.24
CA LEU A 459 -6.94 -9.92 -32.55
C LEU A 459 -8.27 -9.88 -33.31
N THR A 460 -8.22 -9.81 -34.64
CA THR A 460 -9.43 -9.76 -35.50
C THR A 460 -10.21 -11.08 -35.51
N LYS A 461 -9.61 -12.17 -35.00
CA LYS A 461 -10.22 -13.48 -34.88
C LYS A 461 -10.84 -13.73 -33.51
N LEU A 462 -10.58 -12.87 -32.52
CA LEU A 462 -11.18 -12.98 -31.20
C LEU A 462 -12.67 -12.62 -31.26
N ALA A 463 -13.50 -13.43 -30.60
CA ALA A 463 -14.91 -13.12 -30.41
C ALA A 463 -15.11 -11.85 -29.55
N ASN A 464 -14.19 -11.59 -28.62
CA ASN A 464 -14.13 -10.36 -27.84
C ASN A 464 -12.66 -9.91 -27.71
N THR A 465 -12.35 -8.76 -28.29
CA THR A 465 -10.99 -8.18 -28.30
C THR A 465 -10.54 -7.65 -26.94
N ASN A 466 -11.44 -7.54 -25.96
CA ASN A 466 -11.11 -7.21 -24.56
C ASN A 466 -10.80 -8.46 -23.72
N ARG A 467 -10.92 -9.67 -24.25
CA ARG A 467 -10.50 -10.89 -23.55
C ARG A 467 -9.10 -11.31 -24.02
N ARG A 468 -8.08 -10.67 -23.43
CA ARG A 468 -6.67 -10.95 -23.71
C ARG A 468 -6.03 -11.61 -22.48
N ALA A 469 -5.53 -12.83 -22.67
CA ALA A 469 -4.68 -13.47 -21.67
C ALA A 469 -3.25 -12.94 -21.78
N TYR A 470 -2.45 -13.15 -20.73
CA TYR A 470 -1.02 -12.86 -20.78
C TYR A 470 -0.32 -13.83 -21.73
N SER A 471 0.64 -13.30 -22.49
CA SER A 471 1.45 -14.12 -23.40
C SER A 471 2.44 -15.01 -22.62
N GLN A 472 3.02 -16.02 -23.28
CA GLN A 472 4.09 -16.83 -22.66
C GLN A 472 5.28 -15.96 -22.19
N LEU A 473 5.59 -14.90 -22.93
CA LEU A 473 6.64 -13.95 -22.56
C LEU A 473 6.22 -13.15 -21.31
N ASP A 474 4.99 -12.64 -21.26
CA ASP A 474 4.47 -11.96 -20.07
C ASP A 474 4.57 -12.86 -18.83
N LEU A 475 4.09 -14.11 -18.92
CA LEU A 475 4.12 -15.06 -17.81
C LEU A 475 5.54 -15.38 -17.34
N TYR A 476 6.51 -15.46 -18.25
CA TYR A 476 7.92 -15.65 -17.89
C TYR A 476 8.48 -14.41 -17.17
N LEU A 477 8.21 -13.21 -17.69
CA LEU A 477 8.67 -11.95 -17.09
C LEU A 477 8.05 -11.71 -15.71
N MET A 478 6.80 -12.14 -15.53
CA MET A 478 6.13 -12.17 -14.23
C MET A 478 6.74 -13.20 -13.27
N GLY A 479 7.50 -14.20 -13.75
CA GLY A 479 8.02 -15.31 -12.94
C GLY A 479 7.03 -16.44 -12.67
N LEU A 480 5.96 -16.52 -13.46
CA LEU A 480 4.91 -17.52 -13.33
C LEU A 480 5.24 -18.83 -14.05
N VAL A 481 6.01 -18.75 -15.14
CA VAL A 481 6.46 -19.92 -15.91
C VAL A 481 7.98 -19.91 -16.12
N ASP A 482 8.56 -21.09 -16.29
CA ASP A 482 9.97 -21.28 -16.61
C ASP A 482 10.26 -20.92 -18.07
N LYS A 483 11.49 -20.50 -18.39
CA LYS A 483 11.90 -20.16 -19.77
C LYS A 483 11.61 -21.27 -20.80
N ARG A 484 11.56 -22.53 -20.38
CA ARG A 484 11.21 -23.69 -21.22
C ARG A 484 9.78 -23.65 -21.78
N TYR A 485 8.89 -22.86 -21.17
CA TYR A 485 7.53 -22.64 -21.66
C TYR A 485 7.45 -21.54 -22.73
N VAL A 486 8.53 -20.79 -22.96
CA VAL A 486 8.56 -19.69 -23.92
C VAL A 486 9.11 -20.19 -25.25
N THR A 487 8.22 -20.30 -26.24
CA THR A 487 8.61 -20.59 -27.64
C THR A 487 9.27 -19.37 -28.30
N PRO A 488 10.01 -19.54 -29.41
CA PRO A 488 10.54 -18.40 -30.16
C PRO A 488 9.45 -17.39 -30.50
N ILE A 489 9.68 -16.14 -30.13
CA ILE A 489 8.73 -15.05 -30.24
C ILE A 489 8.85 -14.45 -31.64
N MET A 490 7.77 -14.55 -32.42
CA MET A 490 7.71 -13.88 -33.71
C MET A 490 7.47 -12.38 -33.53
N TYR A 491 8.09 -11.55 -34.36
CA TYR A 491 7.64 -10.19 -34.63
C TYR A 491 7.73 -9.90 -36.13
N LEU A 492 6.93 -8.97 -36.62
CA LEU A 492 6.88 -8.63 -38.04
C LEU A 492 7.67 -7.37 -38.37
N GLU A 493 8.39 -7.41 -39.49
CA GLU A 493 8.92 -6.23 -40.17
C GLU A 493 8.04 -5.94 -41.39
N PRO A 494 7.15 -4.94 -41.33
CA PRO A 494 6.23 -4.68 -42.42
C PRO A 494 6.97 -4.17 -43.66
N LEU A 495 6.54 -4.60 -44.85
CA LEU A 495 7.15 -4.15 -46.12
C LEU A 495 6.88 -2.67 -46.37
N ILE A 496 5.72 -2.19 -45.91
CA ILE A 496 5.40 -0.77 -45.85
C ILE A 496 5.58 -0.33 -44.41
N LYS A 497 6.53 0.58 -44.18
CA LYS A 497 6.84 1.10 -42.86
C LYS A 497 5.57 1.64 -42.18
N ASP A 498 5.38 1.28 -40.92
CA ASP A 498 4.27 1.73 -40.07
C ASP A 498 2.86 1.33 -40.61
N GLU A 499 2.79 0.34 -41.51
CA GLU A 499 1.51 -0.18 -42.01
C GLU A 499 0.70 -0.83 -40.89
N VAL A 500 -0.56 -0.41 -40.75
CA VAL A 500 -1.54 -0.97 -39.81
C VAL A 500 -2.80 -1.34 -40.58
N ALA A 501 -3.07 -2.63 -40.70
CA ALA A 501 -4.28 -3.17 -41.31
C ALA A 501 -4.61 -4.55 -40.70
N ASN A 502 -5.81 -5.08 -40.98
CA ASN A 502 -6.18 -6.43 -40.53
C ASN A 502 -5.28 -7.51 -41.15
N THR A 503 -4.79 -7.26 -42.35
CA THR A 503 -3.82 -8.10 -43.07
C THR A 503 -2.76 -7.20 -43.68
N ILE A 504 -1.48 -7.52 -43.47
CA ILE A 504 -0.33 -6.75 -43.98
C ILE A 504 0.64 -7.67 -44.72
N LYS A 505 1.52 -7.09 -45.55
CA LYS A 505 2.69 -7.81 -46.09
C LYS A 505 3.90 -7.51 -45.22
N ALA A 506 4.60 -8.54 -44.77
CA ALA A 506 5.73 -8.39 -43.86
C ALA A 506 6.74 -9.52 -44.01
N THR A 507 7.90 -9.35 -43.38
CA THR A 507 8.86 -10.43 -43.15
C THR A 507 8.82 -10.82 -41.67
N PRO A 508 8.67 -12.10 -41.32
CA PRO A 508 8.70 -12.53 -39.93
C PRO A 508 10.16 -12.62 -39.44
N GLN A 509 10.38 -12.13 -38.24
CA GLN A 509 11.60 -12.28 -37.47
C GLN A 509 11.30 -13.07 -36.19
N TYR A 510 12.31 -13.70 -35.60
CA TYR A 510 12.13 -14.54 -34.41
C TYR A 510 13.17 -14.21 -33.35
N VAL A 511 12.72 -14.08 -32.10
CA VAL A 511 13.54 -13.83 -30.93
C VAL A 511 13.39 -15.00 -29.96
N THR A 512 14.52 -15.57 -29.52
CA THR A 512 14.52 -16.61 -28.50
C THR A 512 14.54 -16.01 -27.10
N ILE A 513 14.04 -16.78 -26.12
CA ILE A 513 14.10 -16.36 -24.72
C ILE A 513 15.54 -16.17 -24.22
N ASP A 514 16.50 -16.93 -24.77
CA ASP A 514 17.91 -16.80 -24.39
C ASP A 514 18.52 -15.47 -24.89
N GLN A 515 18.06 -14.92 -26.02
CA GLN A 515 18.46 -13.57 -26.47
C GLN A 515 17.93 -12.48 -25.52
N ILE A 516 16.71 -12.65 -25.02
CA ILE A 516 16.12 -11.74 -24.01
C ILE A 516 16.90 -11.85 -22.69
N ILE A 517 17.19 -13.07 -22.23
CA ILE A 517 17.97 -13.30 -21.00
C ILE A 517 19.39 -12.74 -21.15
N LYS A 518 20.01 -12.87 -22.32
CA LYS A 518 21.35 -12.33 -22.57
C LYS A 518 21.39 -10.80 -22.46
N ALA A 519 20.33 -10.11 -22.90
CA ALA A 519 20.27 -8.65 -22.84
C ALA A 519 19.89 -8.10 -21.44
N ASN A 520 18.99 -8.76 -20.72
CA ASN A 520 18.40 -8.20 -19.49
C ASN A 520 18.79 -8.96 -18.20
N GLY A 521 19.42 -10.12 -18.33
CA GLY A 521 19.61 -11.08 -17.25
C GLY A 521 18.41 -12.03 -17.06
N PRO A 522 18.58 -13.12 -16.30
CA PRO A 522 17.48 -14.00 -15.94
C PRO A 522 16.53 -13.31 -14.97
N VAL A 523 15.24 -13.64 -15.08
CA VAL A 523 14.22 -13.18 -14.15
C VAL A 523 14.46 -13.80 -12.77
N LYS A 524 14.57 -12.98 -11.73
CA LYS A 524 14.77 -13.43 -10.34
C LYS A 524 14.37 -12.37 -9.31
N CYS A 525 14.08 -12.85 -8.11
CA CYS A 525 13.90 -12.01 -6.92
C CYS A 525 15.23 -11.42 -6.43
N SER A 526 15.18 -10.18 -5.94
CA SER A 526 16.31 -9.44 -5.39
C SER A 526 15.87 -8.65 -4.16
N ILE A 527 15.93 -9.31 -3.00
CA ILE A 527 15.73 -8.71 -1.68
C ILE A 527 17.12 -8.58 -1.07
N ASP A 528 17.67 -7.37 -1.11
CA ASP A 528 18.95 -7.01 -0.49
C ASP A 528 18.85 -6.91 1.03
#